data_AF-A0A953IDD6-F1
#
_entry.id   AF-A0A953IDD6-F1
#
_cell.length_a   1.000
_cell.length_b   1.000
_cell.length_c   1.000
_cell.angle_alpha   90.00
_cell.angle_beta   90.00
_cell.angle_gamma   90.00
#
_symmetry.space_group_name_H-M   'P 1'
#
loop_
_entity.id
_entity.type
_entity.pdbx_description
1 polymer ?
#
loop_
_entity_poly.entity_id
_entity_poly.type
_entity_poly.pdbx_seq_one_letter_code
_entity_poly.pdbx_strand_id
1 'polypeptide(L)'
;MPDELTIREIASDQFDLVWPIFHAVVAAGDTYAYSPVTTLEEARGLWTTPPTRCFVAESEGRVVGAYALRPNQPGLGDHVANAAYMV
;
A
#
# COMPACT_ATOMS: atom_id res chain seq x y z
N MET A 1 -3.74 -20.54 19.48
CA MET A 1 -2.62 -19.67 19.08
C MET A 1 -3.26 -18.50 18.36
N PRO A 2 -2.93 -17.23 18.67
CA PRO A 2 -3.33 -16.15 17.78
C PRO A 2 -2.79 -16.45 16.39
N ASP A 3 -3.59 -16.19 15.36
CA ASP A 3 -3.18 -16.47 13.97
C ASP A 3 -1.87 -15.76 13.67
N GLU A 4 -0.92 -16.47 13.07
CA GLU A 4 0.41 -15.92 12.79
C GLU A 4 0.28 -14.81 11.74
N LEU A 5 0.52 -13.57 12.18
CA LEU A 5 0.56 -12.40 11.32
C LEU A 5 1.99 -12.19 10.83
N THR A 6 2.18 -12.19 9.52
CA THR A 6 3.49 -11.91 8.89
C THR A 6 3.42 -10.63 8.08
N ILE A 7 4.52 -9.87 8.07
CA ILE A 7 4.67 -8.67 7.23
C ILE A 7 5.81 -8.92 6.26
N ARG A 8 5.55 -8.71 4.97
CA ARG A 8 6.57 -8.85 3.92
C ARG A 8 6.42 -7.78 2.85
N GLU A 9 7.55 -7.41 2.26
CA GLU A 9 7.58 -6.54 1.08
C GLU A 9 7.03 -7.28 -0.14
N ILE A 10 6.39 -6.55 -1.05
CA ILE A 10 5.93 -7.03 -2.34
C ILE A 10 6.54 -6.23 -3.49
N ALA A 11 6.76 -6.90 -4.62
CA ALA A 11 7.10 -6.24 -5.87
C ALA A 11 5.85 -5.78 -6.63
N SER A 12 6.04 -5.00 -7.70
CA SER A 12 4.95 -4.43 -8.50
C SER A 12 4.06 -5.48 -9.18
N ASP A 13 4.62 -6.64 -9.54
CA ASP A 13 3.91 -7.78 -10.12
C ASP A 13 3.01 -8.53 -9.12
N GLN A 14 3.19 -8.28 -7.82
CA GLN A 14 2.36 -8.83 -6.74
C GLN A 14 1.28 -7.85 -6.27
N PHE A 15 1.16 -6.66 -6.86
CA PHE A 15 0.24 -5.61 -6.38
C PHE A 15 -1.25 -6.00 -6.44
N ASP A 16 -1.59 -7.00 -7.25
CA ASP A 16 -2.96 -7.53 -7.32
C ASP A 16 -3.43 -8.12 -5.96
N LEU A 17 -2.50 -8.45 -5.05
CA LEU A 17 -2.79 -8.83 -3.67
C LEU A 17 -3.32 -7.65 -2.82
N VAL A 18 -2.91 -6.42 -3.12
CA VAL A 18 -3.28 -5.19 -2.39
C VAL A 18 -4.52 -4.54 -2.98
N TRP A 19 -4.73 -4.71 -4.29
CA TRP A 19 -5.78 -4.03 -5.04
C TRP A 19 -7.18 -4.10 -4.43
N PRO A 20 -7.69 -5.24 -3.93
CA PRO A 20 -9.03 -5.30 -3.34
C PRO A 20 -9.21 -4.34 -2.15
N ILE A 21 -8.20 -4.24 -1.28
CA ILE A 21 -8.20 -3.35 -0.12
C ILE A 21 -8.08 -1.89 -0.59
N PHE A 22 -7.10 -1.61 -1.46
CA PHE A 22 -6.89 -0.25 -1.98
C PHE A 22 -8.15 0.30 -2.66
N HIS A 23 -8.75 -0.47 -3.56
CA HIS A 23 -9.93 -0.05 -4.31
C HIS A 23 -11.12 0.20 -3.36
N ALA A 24 -11.33 -0.67 -2.37
CA ALA A 24 -12.41 -0.48 -1.39
C ALA A 24 -12.24 0.82 -0.58
N VAL A 25 -11.03 1.09 -0.07
CA VAL A 25 -10.73 2.31 0.70
C VAL A 25 -10.86 3.56 -0.16
N VAL A 26 -10.32 3.54 -1.38
CA VAL A 26 -10.32 4.72 -2.26
C VAL A 26 -11.71 5.02 -2.84
N ALA A 27 -12.49 3.99 -3.17
CA ALA A 27 -13.86 4.18 -3.65
C ALA A 27 -14.79 4.80 -2.59
N ALA A 28 -14.50 4.61 -1.30
CA ALA A 28 -15.25 5.24 -0.21
C ALA A 28 -15.05 6.76 -0.14
N GLY A 29 -13.87 7.26 -0.53
CA GLY A 29 -13.57 8.69 -0.65
C GLY A 29 -13.52 9.48 0.66
N ASP A 30 -13.33 8.80 1.80
CA ASP A 30 -13.42 9.38 3.15
C ASP A 30 -12.08 9.48 3.90
N THR A 31 -11.05 8.74 3.46
CA THR A 31 -9.76 8.60 4.16
C THR A 31 -8.55 9.05 3.36
N TYR A 32 -8.56 8.89 2.04
CA TYR A 32 -7.45 9.22 1.15
C TYR A 32 -7.85 10.24 0.09
N ALA A 33 -6.90 11.12 -0.25
CA ALA A 33 -7.04 12.08 -1.35
C ALA A 33 -6.69 11.47 -2.72
N TYR A 34 -7.07 10.20 -2.95
CA TYR A 34 -7.01 9.56 -4.26
C TYR A 34 -8.34 9.75 -4.99
N SER A 35 -8.32 9.66 -6.32
CA SER A 35 -9.55 9.68 -7.10
C SER A 35 -10.35 8.40 -6.83
N PRO A 36 -11.67 8.44 -6.57
CA PRO A 36 -12.48 7.24 -6.41
C PRO A 36 -12.50 6.30 -7.63
N VAL A 37 -12.02 6.80 -8.79
CA VAL A 37 -11.86 6.02 -10.03
C VAL A 37 -10.40 5.72 -10.38
N THR A 38 -9.48 5.85 -9.41
CA THR A 38 -8.08 5.44 -9.58
C THR A 38 -8.01 4.00 -10.06
N THR A 39 -7.26 3.76 -11.13
CA THR A 39 -7.10 2.46 -11.76
C THR A 39 -6.08 1.59 -11.02
N LEU A 40 -6.12 0.28 -11.29
CA LEU A 40 -5.11 -0.66 -10.79
C LEU A 40 -3.68 -0.24 -11.17
N GLU A 41 -3.48 0.20 -12.41
CA GLU A 41 -2.15 0.57 -12.92
C GLU A 41 -1.62 1.83 -12.23
N GLU A 42 -2.46 2.85 -12.06
CA GLU A 42 -2.11 4.06 -11.31
C GLU A 42 -1.78 3.74 -9.85
N ALA A 43 -2.63 2.94 -9.18
CA ALA A 43 -2.41 2.52 -7.80
C ALA A 43 -1.08 1.74 -7.64
N ARG A 44 -0.83 0.80 -8.56
CA ARG A 44 0.42 0.03 -8.60
C ARG A 44 1.63 0.95 -8.73
N GLY A 45 1.59 1.91 -9.65
CA GLY A 45 2.66 2.91 -9.81
C GLY A 45 2.90 3.73 -8.54
N LEU A 46 1.83 4.21 -7.91
CA LEU A 46 1.92 5.00 -6.68
C LEU A 46 2.55 4.23 -5.50
N TRP A 47 2.25 2.94 -5.38
CA TRP A 47 2.62 2.14 -4.20
C TRP A 47 3.88 1.30 -4.38
N THR A 48 4.33 1.02 -5.60
CA THR A 48 5.44 0.08 -5.85
C THR A 48 6.61 0.67 -6.65
N THR A 49 6.47 1.88 -7.21
CA THR A 49 7.58 2.53 -7.92
C THR A 49 8.58 3.15 -6.94
N PRO A 50 9.89 2.84 -7.05
CA PRO A 50 10.92 3.42 -6.20
C PRO A 50 10.89 4.97 -6.23
N PRO A 51 11.14 5.63 -5.08
CA PRO A 51 11.61 5.06 -3.81
C PRO A 51 10.50 4.49 -2.90
N THR A 52 9.25 4.42 -3.38
CA THR A 52 8.15 3.81 -2.63
C THR A 52 8.31 2.30 -2.56
N ARG A 53 8.09 1.73 -1.37
CA ARG A 53 8.09 0.29 -1.09
C ARG A 53 6.73 -0.11 -0.55
N CYS A 54 6.20 -1.25 -1.00
CA CYS A 54 4.89 -1.75 -0.58
C CYS A 54 5.05 -3.01 0.27
N PHE A 55 4.26 -3.12 1.32
CA PHE A 55 4.25 -4.26 2.23
C PHE A 55 2.82 -4.75 2.43
N VAL A 56 2.68 -6.06 2.62
CA VAL A 56 1.41 -6.71 2.99
C VAL A 56 1.50 -7.31 4.38
N ALA A 57 0.39 -7.26 5.09
CA ALA A 57 0.15 -8.05 6.29
C ALA A 57 -0.63 -9.30 5.89
N GLU A 58 -0.09 -10.48 6.16
CA GLU A 58 -0.70 -11.77 5.82
C GLU A 58 -1.06 -12.55 7.08
N SER A 59 -2.29 -13.07 7.12
CA SER A 59 -2.80 -13.94 8.17
C SER A 59 -3.64 -15.06 7.52
N GLU A 60 -3.43 -16.30 7.94
CA GLU A 60 -4.08 -17.49 7.36
C GLU A 60 -3.97 -17.59 5.82
N GLY A 61 -2.85 -17.13 5.24
CA GLY A 61 -2.64 -17.11 3.79
C GLY A 61 -3.46 -16.06 3.03
N ARG A 62 -4.07 -15.08 3.73
CA ARG A 62 -4.80 -13.96 3.15
C ARG A 62 -4.11 -12.65 3.49
N VAL A 63 -4.09 -11.72 2.55
CA VAL A 63 -3.72 -10.33 2.83
C VAL A 63 -4.84 -9.66 3.60
N VAL A 64 -4.53 -9.17 4.79
CA VAL A 64 -5.46 -8.50 5.73
C VAL A 64 -5.17 -7.00 5.86
N GLY A 65 -4.13 -6.51 5.19
CA GLY A 65 -3.75 -5.11 5.19
C GLY A 65 -2.52 -4.86 4.33
N ALA A 66 -2.31 -3.60 3.99
CA ALA A 66 -1.15 -3.18 3.22
C ALA A 66 -0.67 -1.81 3.67
N TYR A 67 0.63 -1.56 3.51
CA TYR A 67 1.17 -0.21 3.65
C TYR A 67 2.24 0.10 2.62
N ALA A 68 2.27 1.35 2.18
CA ALA A 68 3.35 1.91 1.37
C ALA A 68 4.25 2.79 2.24
N LEU A 69 5.57 2.65 2.08
CA LEU A 69 6.60 3.43 2.78
C LEU A 69 7.46 4.17 1.76
N ARG A 70 7.64 5.48 1.95
CA ARG A 70 8.43 6.34 1.05
C ARG A 70 9.02 7.55 1.79
N PRO A 71 10.00 8.25 1.20
CA PRO A 71 10.34 9.60 1.62
C PRO A 71 9.11 10.52 1.55
N ASN A 72 8.87 11.32 2.59
CA ASN A 72 7.74 12.25 2.65
C ASN A 72 7.91 13.41 1.66
N GLN A 73 9.16 13.78 1.37
CA GLN A 73 9.54 14.86 0.45
C GLN A 73 10.81 14.44 -0.32
N PRO A 74 11.04 14.99 -1.53
CA PRO A 74 12.27 14.75 -2.28
C PRO A 74 13.48 15.51 -1.70
N GLY A 75 14.68 15.10 -2.12
CA GLY A 75 15.93 15.81 -1.83
C GLY A 75 16.18 15.95 -0.33
N LEU A 76 16.45 17.16 0.16
CA LEU A 76 16.78 17.39 1.58
C LEU A 76 15.67 17.01 2.57
N GLY A 77 14.44 16.72 2.10
CA GLY A 77 13.34 16.23 2.94
C GLY A 77 13.21 14.69 2.98
N ASP A 78 14.10 13.95 2.32
CA ASP A 78 13.96 12.49 2.13
C ASP A 78 14.24 11.66 3.39
N HIS A 79 14.91 12.26 4.38
CA HIS A 79 15.16 11.69 5.70
C HIS A 79 13.89 11.53 6.56
N VAL A 80 12.78 12.20 6.18
CA VAL A 80 11.48 12.05 6.85
C VAL A 80 10.65 11.01 6.11
N ALA A 81 10.30 9.90 6.77
CA ALA A 81 9.45 8.87 6.17
C ALA A 81 7.97 9.27 6.16
N ASN A 82 7.24 8.83 5.13
CA ASN A 82 5.78 8.81 5.05
C ASN A 82 5.31 7.38 4.85
N ALA A 83 4.24 7.01 5.55
CA ALA A 83 3.57 5.75 5.35
C ALA A 83 2.07 5.95 5.11
N ALA A 84 1.51 5.15 4.21
CA ALA A 84 0.07 5.03 3.96
C ALA A 84 -0.36 3.62 4.35
N TYR A 85 -1.39 3.48 5.18
CA TYR A 85 -1.93 2.20 5.66
C TYR A 85 -3.36 2.01 5.15
N MET A 86 -3.69 0.79 4.71
CA MET A 86 -5.04 0.38 4.30
C MET A 86 -5.34 -1.03 4.82
N VAL A 87 -6.57 -1.25 5.28
CA VAL A 87 -7.12 -2.52 5.80
C VAL A 87 -8.54 -2.73 5.31
#